data_AF-A0AAW7TCS4-F1
#
_entry.id   AF-A0AAW7TCS4-F1
#
_cell.length_a   1.000
_cell.length_b   1.000
_cell.length_c   1.000
_cell.angle_alpha   90.00
_cell.angle_beta   90.00
_cell.angle_gamma   90.00
#
_symmetry.space_group_name_H-M   'P 1'
#
loop_
_entity.id
_entity.type
_entity.pdbx_description
1 polymer ?
#
loop_
_entity_poly.entity_id
_entity_poly.type
_entity_poly.pdbx_seq_one_letter_code
_entity_poly.pdbx_strand_id
1 'polypeptide(L)'
;MRTKLSAIKYGMLFRGDKVTVRKYASEPDSTAGVLEKFARFREEDVEQTVSEQQNNFSLNHIEAGILELVGLLFPDVFRSLPDYVGQHVRFIDQTIELFDREVDFYLAYLAYIAPLKKTGLRFCYPEVSASDKETSVTQSFDLALGATLLREQTPIICNSFHLAGKERMLVVSGPNQGGKTTFARMFGQLHFLAGLGCPVPGHHARLFLADQLFTHFEREEAIENLRGKLEDELVRLRESCRAMTANSVIVLNEIFNSTSLEDQFFLSKKILEKILETDMLAVCVTFIDTLASMSEKSVSMVSTVIPDDPARRTFEIVRKPADGLAYALSLAQKRGVTYEQLRVRVRP
;
A
#
# COMPACT_ATOMS: atom_id res chain seq x y z
N MET A 1 -22.27 -7.98 40.09
CA MET A 1 -22.07 -6.63 39.51
C MET A 1 -23.37 -6.06 38.91
N ARG A 2 -23.98 -6.72 37.91
CA ARG A 2 -25.22 -6.29 37.24
C ARG A 2 -26.34 -5.84 38.19
N THR A 3 -26.65 -6.62 39.22
CA THR A 3 -27.69 -6.29 40.23
C THR A 3 -27.37 -5.02 41.03
N LYS A 4 -26.08 -4.75 41.32
CA LYS A 4 -25.66 -3.54 42.04
C LYS A 4 -25.77 -2.30 41.15
N LEU A 5 -25.39 -2.42 39.88
CA LEU A 5 -25.53 -1.35 38.90
C LEU A 5 -27.00 -1.03 38.60
N SER A 6 -27.86 -2.04 38.44
CA SER A 6 -29.30 -1.85 38.20
C SER A 6 -30.06 -1.26 39.39
N ALA A 7 -29.46 -1.31 40.59
CA ALA A 7 -30.04 -0.72 41.80
C ALA A 7 -29.66 0.76 41.99
N ILE A 8 -28.74 1.30 41.19
CA ILE A 8 -28.35 2.70 41.27
C ILE A 8 -29.52 3.59 40.87
N LYS A 9 -29.93 4.47 41.78
CA LYS A 9 -30.91 5.53 41.53
C LYS A 9 -30.25 6.87 41.80
N TYR A 10 -30.31 7.77 40.81
CA TYR A 10 -29.79 9.13 40.91
C TYR A 10 -30.77 10.12 40.33
N GLY A 11 -30.71 11.36 40.81
CA GLY A 11 -31.45 12.49 40.26
C GLY A 11 -30.53 13.38 39.45
N MET A 12 -31.07 13.96 38.39
CA MET A 12 -30.41 14.98 37.58
C MET A 12 -31.17 16.29 37.73
N LEU A 13 -30.45 17.38 38.00
CA LEU A 13 -31.01 18.71 38.06
C LEU A 13 -30.38 19.57 36.97
N PHE A 14 -31.21 20.09 36.08
CA PHE A 14 -30.81 20.99 35.00
C PHE A 14 -31.08 22.43 35.42
N ARG A 15 -30.05 23.27 35.42
CA ARG A 15 -30.15 24.72 35.67
C ARG A 15 -29.35 25.47 34.61
N GLY A 16 -30.04 25.93 33.56
CA GLY A 16 -29.38 26.55 32.41
C GLY A 16 -28.45 25.56 31.71
N ASP A 17 -27.18 25.94 31.59
CA ASP A 17 -26.08 25.12 31.04
C ASP A 17 -25.45 24.15 32.05
N LYS A 18 -25.94 24.14 33.30
CA LYS A 18 -25.37 23.36 34.39
C LYS A 18 -26.20 22.12 34.70
N VAL A 19 -25.54 20.97 34.73
CA VAL A 19 -26.13 19.69 35.16
C VAL A 19 -25.55 19.30 36.51
N THR A 20 -26.42 19.05 37.49
CA THR A 20 -26.03 18.52 38.81
C THR A 20 -26.59 17.11 38.97
N VAL A 21 -25.72 16.15 39.27
CA VAL A 21 -26.10 14.78 39.59
C VAL A 21 -26.07 14.58 41.10
N ARG A 22 -27.10 13.95 41.67
CA ARG A 22 -27.21 13.66 43.10
C ARG A 22 -27.81 12.28 43.36
N LYS A 23 -27.62 11.73 44.56
CA LYS A 23 -28.30 10.50 44.97
C LYS A 23 -29.81 10.74 44.99
N TYR A 24 -30.57 9.76 44.53
CA TYR A 24 -32.02 9.83 44.54
C TYR A 24 -32.54 9.80 45.98
N ALA A 25 -33.29 10.84 46.36
CA ALA A 25 -33.78 11.06 47.72
C ALA A 25 -35.30 10.85 47.84
N SER A 26 -35.81 9.79 47.20
CA SER A 26 -37.24 9.42 47.24
C SER A 26 -38.19 10.54 46.78
N GLU A 27 -37.71 11.40 45.88
CA GLU A 27 -38.51 12.46 45.28
C GLU A 27 -39.58 11.85 44.35
N PRO A 28 -40.82 12.36 44.35
CA PRO A 28 -41.87 11.80 43.51
C PRO A 28 -41.44 11.81 42.04
N ASP A 29 -41.63 10.67 41.37
CA ASP A 29 -41.29 10.52 39.96
C ASP A 29 -42.15 11.49 39.14
N SER A 30 -41.55 12.62 38.82
CA SER A 30 -42.23 13.69 38.08
C SER A 30 -42.35 13.35 36.60
N THR A 31 -41.72 12.26 36.13
CA THR A 31 -41.79 11.80 34.75
C THR A 31 -43.23 11.49 34.37
N ALA A 32 -44.02 10.89 35.26
CA ALA A 32 -45.45 10.66 35.03
C ALA A 32 -46.21 11.98 34.77
N GLY A 33 -45.99 12.99 35.62
CA GLY A 33 -46.65 14.30 35.48
C GLY A 33 -46.14 15.13 34.29
N VAL A 34 -44.87 14.95 33.90
CA VAL A 34 -44.32 15.55 32.67
C VAL A 34 -44.93 14.87 31.45
N LEU A 35 -44.91 13.54 31.38
CA LEU A 35 -45.52 12.78 30.28
C LEU A 35 -47.01 13.10 30.12
N GLU A 36 -47.76 13.24 31.22
CA GLU A 36 -49.17 13.66 31.20
C GLU A 36 -49.34 15.08 30.65
N LYS A 37 -48.52 16.04 31.08
CA LYS A 37 -48.57 17.43 30.56
C LYS A 37 -48.18 17.55 29.10
N PHE A 38 -47.32 16.65 28.61
CA PHE A 38 -46.89 16.59 27.22
C PHE A 38 -47.70 15.60 26.37
N ALA A 39 -48.63 14.84 26.96
CA ALA A 39 -49.49 13.89 26.24
C ALA A 39 -50.32 14.58 25.15
N ARG A 40 -50.79 15.81 25.42
CA ARG A 40 -51.54 16.65 24.46
C ARG A 40 -50.72 17.13 23.25
N PHE A 41 -49.40 16.96 23.29
CA PHE A 41 -48.48 17.30 22.20
C PHE A 41 -47.89 16.04 21.55
N ARG A 42 -48.31 14.84 21.97
CA ARG A 42 -48.02 13.61 21.23
C ARG A 42 -48.98 13.55 20.05
N GLU A 43 -48.46 13.66 18.83
CA GLU A 43 -49.21 13.30 17.63
C GLU A 43 -49.61 11.82 17.75
N GLU A 44 -50.89 11.51 17.51
CA GLU A 44 -51.39 10.14 17.48
C GLU A 44 -50.61 9.34 16.42
N ASP A 45 -50.10 8.18 16.83
CA ASP A 45 -49.48 7.16 15.99
C ASP A 45 -48.31 7.62 15.11
N VAL A 46 -47.32 8.28 15.68
CA VAL A 46 -45.96 7.88 15.30
C VAL A 46 -45.75 6.53 15.96
N GLU A 47 -45.84 5.44 15.20
CA GLU A 47 -45.16 4.20 15.56
C GLU A 47 -43.77 4.65 15.99
N GLN A 48 -43.50 4.65 17.30
CA GLN A 48 -42.13 4.54 17.75
C GLN A 48 -41.73 3.19 17.19
N THR A 49 -41.18 3.20 15.98
CA THR A 49 -40.17 2.24 15.62
C THR A 49 -39.19 2.43 16.76
N VAL A 50 -39.32 1.56 17.77
CA VAL A 50 -38.20 1.17 18.57
C VAL A 50 -37.28 0.64 17.49
N SER A 51 -36.50 1.54 16.89
CA SER A 51 -35.30 1.20 16.19
C SER A 51 -34.68 0.23 17.15
N GLU A 52 -34.66 -1.05 16.76
CA GLU A 52 -33.80 -2.02 17.41
C GLU A 52 -32.47 -1.31 17.43
N GLN A 53 -32.16 -0.67 18.56
CA GLN A 53 -30.99 0.15 18.69
C GLN A 53 -29.90 -0.87 18.50
N GLN A 54 -29.34 -0.91 17.29
CA GLN A 54 -28.01 -1.40 17.08
C GLN A 54 -27.22 -0.79 18.22
N ASN A 55 -26.70 -1.65 19.10
CA ASN A 55 -26.02 -1.28 20.34
C ASN A 55 -24.74 -0.49 20.01
N ASN A 56 -24.91 0.72 19.48
CA ASN A 56 -23.87 1.71 19.37
C ASN A 56 -23.81 2.35 20.75
N PHE A 57 -22.94 1.80 21.60
CA PHE A 57 -22.59 2.33 22.93
C PHE A 57 -21.85 3.69 22.84
N SER A 58 -22.29 4.56 21.94
CA SER A 58 -21.78 5.90 21.72
C SER A 58 -22.53 6.85 22.65
N LEU A 59 -21.97 7.13 23.82
CA LEU A 59 -22.44 8.20 24.70
C LEU A 59 -22.00 9.55 24.11
N ASN A 60 -22.90 10.53 24.07
CA ASN A 60 -22.49 11.91 23.78
C ASN A 60 -21.74 12.53 24.98
N HIS A 61 -21.12 13.70 24.77
CA HIS A 61 -20.28 14.35 25.79
C HIS A 61 -21.04 14.69 27.09
N ILE A 62 -22.34 14.98 27.03
CA ILE A 62 -23.17 15.28 28.21
C ILE A 62 -23.48 13.98 28.96
N GLU A 63 -23.87 12.93 28.25
CA GLU A 63 -24.15 11.61 28.81
C GLU A 63 -22.91 11.00 29.48
N ALA A 64 -21.75 11.13 28.84
CA ALA A 64 -20.46 10.72 29.41
C ALA A 64 -20.16 11.50 30.70
N GLY A 65 -20.32 12.83 30.68
CA GLY A 65 -20.10 13.67 31.87
C GLY A 65 -21.07 13.36 33.02
N ILE A 66 -22.34 13.06 32.71
CA ILE A 66 -23.32 12.62 33.72
C ILE A 66 -22.87 11.27 34.32
N LEU A 67 -22.44 10.32 33.48
CA LEU A 67 -22.00 9.01 33.94
C LEU A 67 -20.76 9.10 34.84
N GLU A 68 -19.82 9.99 34.54
CA GLU A 68 -18.68 10.29 35.42
C GLU A 68 -19.13 10.78 36.80
N LEU A 69 -20.06 11.74 36.85
CA LEU A 69 -20.63 12.24 38.11
C LEU A 69 -21.38 11.16 38.88
N VAL A 70 -22.10 10.27 38.20
CA VAL A 70 -22.73 9.09 38.82
C VAL A 70 -21.65 8.15 39.39
N GLY A 71 -20.56 7.93 38.66
CA GLY A 71 -19.41 7.16 39.13
C GLY A 71 -18.83 7.70 40.44
N LEU A 72 -18.71 9.03 40.55
CA LEU A 72 -18.27 9.71 41.78
C LEU A 72 -19.26 9.58 42.95
N LEU A 73 -20.57 9.49 42.68
CA LEU A 73 -21.59 9.31 43.72
C LEU A 73 -21.68 7.88 44.27
N PHE A 74 -21.29 6.88 43.47
CA PHE A 74 -21.37 5.46 43.81
C PHE A 74 -20.01 4.74 43.66
N PRO A 75 -18.94 5.22 44.32
CA PRO A 75 -17.58 4.74 44.07
C PRO A 75 -17.42 3.25 44.36
N ASP A 76 -18.08 2.70 45.38
CA ASP A 76 -17.95 1.28 45.73
C ASP A 76 -18.59 0.35 44.71
N VAL A 77 -19.61 0.82 43.99
CA VAL A 77 -20.24 0.04 42.91
C VAL A 77 -19.37 0.13 41.65
N PHE A 78 -18.87 1.32 41.31
CA PHE A 78 -18.05 1.52 40.13
C PHE A 78 -16.61 1.01 40.26
N ARG A 79 -16.02 0.95 41.47
CA ARG A 79 -14.71 0.31 41.71
C ARG A 79 -14.69 -1.17 41.33
N SER A 80 -15.84 -1.84 41.44
CA SER A 80 -15.93 -3.25 41.02
C SER A 80 -15.82 -3.45 39.50
N LEU A 81 -15.98 -2.40 38.70
CA LEU A 81 -15.85 -2.46 37.23
C LEU A 81 -14.38 -2.58 36.80
N PRO A 82 -13.44 -1.71 37.21
CA PRO A 82 -12.01 -1.92 36.95
C PRO A 82 -11.51 -3.27 37.45
N ASP A 83 -11.94 -3.73 38.64
CA ASP A 83 -11.55 -5.04 39.16
C ASP A 83 -12.06 -6.18 38.28
N TYR A 84 -13.32 -6.11 37.83
CA TYR A 84 -13.92 -7.08 36.92
C TYR A 84 -13.20 -7.07 35.56
N VAL A 85 -12.94 -5.89 34.98
CA VAL A 85 -12.18 -5.75 33.74
C VAL A 85 -10.77 -6.31 33.90
N GLY A 86 -10.09 -6.00 35.00
CA GLY A 86 -8.75 -6.51 35.33
C GLY A 86 -8.69 -8.03 35.50
N GLN A 87 -9.73 -8.63 36.09
CA GLN A 87 -9.85 -10.08 36.24
C GLN A 87 -10.23 -10.80 34.94
N HIS A 88 -10.79 -10.07 33.98
CA HIS A 88 -11.28 -10.58 32.71
C HIS A 88 -10.59 -9.95 31.50
N VAL A 89 -9.33 -9.49 31.64
CA VAL A 89 -8.55 -8.91 30.53
C VAL A 89 -8.43 -9.90 29.36
N ARG A 90 -8.37 -11.21 29.65
CA ARG A 90 -8.35 -12.29 28.65
C ARG A 90 -9.74 -12.86 28.36
N PHE A 91 -10.78 -12.04 28.47
CA PHE A 91 -12.14 -12.47 28.15
C PHE A 91 -12.29 -12.77 26.65
N ILE A 92 -11.70 -11.93 25.80
CA ILE A 92 -11.66 -12.17 24.37
C ILE A 92 -10.58 -13.21 24.10
N ASP A 93 -10.95 -14.24 23.34
CA ASP A 93 -10.00 -15.23 22.87
C ASP A 93 -8.97 -14.57 21.95
N GLN A 94 -7.69 -14.88 22.15
CA GLN A 94 -6.60 -14.27 21.39
C GLN A 94 -6.74 -14.51 19.88
N THR A 95 -7.35 -15.62 19.47
CA THR A 95 -7.62 -15.93 18.05
C THR A 95 -8.65 -14.97 17.47
N ILE A 96 -9.68 -14.63 18.24
CA ILE A 96 -10.73 -13.69 17.83
C ILE A 96 -10.16 -12.27 17.75
N GLU A 97 -9.37 -11.85 18.73
CA GLU A 97 -8.70 -10.54 18.72
C GLU A 97 -7.74 -10.41 17.52
N LEU A 98 -6.97 -11.46 17.22
CA LEU A 98 -6.08 -11.47 16.07
C LEU A 98 -6.87 -11.40 14.75
N PHE A 99 -7.93 -12.21 14.63
CA PHE A 99 -8.79 -12.21 13.45
C PHE A 99 -9.47 -10.87 13.20
N ASP A 100 -10.03 -10.25 14.25
CA ASP A 100 -10.67 -8.93 14.18
C ASP A 100 -9.73 -7.90 13.55
N ARG A 101 -8.49 -7.84 14.05
CA ARG A 101 -7.45 -6.95 13.52
C ARG A 101 -7.02 -7.30 12.09
N GLU A 102 -6.87 -8.59 11.78
CA GLU A 102 -6.41 -9.03 10.46
C GLU A 102 -7.48 -8.84 9.38
N VAL A 103 -8.75 -9.07 9.71
CA VAL A 103 -9.87 -8.89 8.76
C VAL A 103 -10.04 -7.44 8.36
N ASP A 104 -9.82 -6.50 9.29
CA ASP A 104 -9.86 -5.06 9.03
C ASP A 104 -8.88 -4.64 7.93
N PHE A 105 -7.68 -5.23 7.91
CA PHE A 105 -6.71 -4.97 6.83
C PHE A 105 -7.26 -5.40 5.47
N TYR A 106 -7.82 -6.61 5.37
CA TYR A 106 -8.38 -7.10 4.11
C TYR A 106 -9.61 -6.30 3.66
N LEU A 107 -10.49 -5.93 4.59
CA LEU A 107 -11.64 -5.07 4.29
C LEU A 107 -11.21 -3.69 3.81
N ALA A 108 -10.22 -3.07 4.46
CA ALA A 108 -9.64 -1.80 4.03
C ALA A 108 -8.97 -1.90 2.64
N TYR A 109 -8.25 -3.00 2.38
CA TYR A 109 -7.65 -3.25 1.07
C TYR A 109 -8.71 -3.41 -0.03
N LEU A 110 -9.76 -4.19 0.23
CA LEU A 110 -10.88 -4.35 -0.70
C LEU A 110 -11.61 -3.03 -0.97
N ALA A 111 -11.79 -2.20 0.07
CA ALA A 111 -12.35 -0.86 -0.06
C ALA A 111 -11.44 0.05 -0.89
N TYR A 112 -10.11 -0.03 -0.71
CA TYR A 112 -9.13 0.75 -1.47
C TYR A 112 -9.15 0.42 -2.97
N ILE A 113 -9.26 -0.86 -3.35
CA ILE A 113 -9.26 -1.27 -4.77
C ILE A 113 -10.63 -1.15 -5.45
N ALA A 114 -11.72 -1.01 -4.68
CA ALA A 114 -13.07 -0.97 -5.24
C ALA A 114 -13.31 0.18 -6.24
N PRO A 115 -12.85 1.43 -6.00
CA PRO A 115 -12.93 2.51 -6.99
C PRO A 115 -12.16 2.21 -8.28
N LEU A 116 -10.99 1.57 -8.19
CA LEU A 116 -10.20 1.16 -9.35
C LEU A 116 -10.93 0.10 -10.17
N LYS A 117 -11.57 -0.88 -9.52
CA LYS A 117 -12.39 -1.88 -10.22
C LYS A 117 -13.55 -1.26 -11.01
N LYS A 118 -14.15 -0.18 -10.51
CA LYS A 118 -15.26 0.51 -11.18
C LYS A 118 -14.84 1.18 -12.50
N THR A 119 -13.56 1.47 -12.72
CA THR A 119 -13.06 2.00 -14.00
C THR A 119 -12.75 0.92 -15.03
N GLY A 120 -13.02 -0.35 -14.71
CA GLY A 120 -12.75 -1.50 -15.58
C GLY A 120 -11.42 -2.19 -15.30
N LEU A 121 -10.60 -1.69 -14.38
CA LEU A 121 -9.35 -2.34 -13.99
C LEU A 121 -9.62 -3.66 -13.28
N ARG A 122 -8.88 -4.69 -13.68
CA ARG A 122 -9.04 -6.04 -13.15
C ARG A 122 -8.06 -6.31 -12.01
N PHE A 123 -8.52 -7.16 -11.10
CA PHE A 123 -7.71 -7.74 -10.04
C PHE A 123 -8.01 -9.23 -10.02
N CYS A 124 -7.01 -10.05 -9.76
CA CYS A 124 -7.13 -11.49 -9.67
C CYS A 124 -6.45 -12.00 -8.40
N TYR A 125 -6.92 -13.12 -7.86
CA TYR A 125 -6.13 -13.85 -6.88
C TYR A 125 -5.02 -14.60 -7.62
N PRO A 126 -3.74 -14.40 -7.27
CA PRO A 126 -2.65 -15.02 -7.99
C PRO A 126 -2.57 -16.53 -7.70
N GLU A 127 -2.16 -17.31 -8.70
CA GLU A 127 -1.63 -18.65 -8.48
C GLU A 127 -0.22 -18.51 -7.89
N VAL A 128 -0.01 -19.03 -6.69
CA VAL A 128 1.28 -18.92 -5.98
C VAL A 128 2.00 -20.25 -5.89
N SER A 129 3.32 -20.23 -6.08
CA SER A 129 4.18 -21.40 -5.91
C SER A 129 5.40 -21.07 -5.07
N ALA A 130 5.72 -21.94 -4.10
CA ALA A 130 6.93 -21.81 -3.27
C ALA A 130 8.14 -22.57 -3.86
N SER A 131 7.95 -23.34 -4.92
CA SER A 131 9.00 -24.17 -5.54
C SER A 131 9.21 -23.89 -7.02
N ASP A 132 8.18 -23.42 -7.72
CA ASP A 132 8.24 -23.09 -9.14
C ASP A 132 8.35 -21.57 -9.32
N LYS A 133 9.43 -21.14 -9.96
CA LYS A 133 9.75 -19.73 -10.21
C LYS A 133 9.12 -19.19 -11.48
N GLU A 134 8.41 -20.01 -12.25
CA GLU A 134 7.66 -19.55 -13.41
C GLU A 134 6.67 -18.46 -13.00
N THR A 135 6.83 -17.30 -13.62
CA THR A 135 6.06 -16.10 -13.32
C THR A 135 5.40 -15.63 -14.60
N SER A 136 4.08 -15.39 -14.56
CA SER A 136 3.33 -14.92 -15.73
C SER A 136 2.21 -13.99 -15.29
N VAL A 137 2.17 -12.79 -15.86
CA VAL A 137 1.22 -11.75 -15.47
C VAL A 137 0.67 -11.08 -16.72
N THR A 138 -0.65 -10.95 -16.77
CA THR A 138 -1.36 -10.36 -17.93
C THR A 138 -2.10 -9.09 -17.53
N GLN A 139 -1.89 -8.02 -18.30
CA GLN A 139 -2.62 -6.75 -18.18
C GLN A 139 -2.61 -6.19 -16.74
N SER A 140 -1.45 -6.23 -16.09
CA SER A 140 -1.24 -5.66 -14.76
C SER A 140 -0.88 -4.18 -14.82
N PHE A 141 -1.01 -3.50 -13.70
CA PHE A 141 -0.70 -2.08 -13.58
C PHE A 141 -0.20 -1.76 -12.16
N ASP A 142 0.44 -0.61 -12.03
CA ASP A 142 0.90 -0.11 -10.74
C ASP A 142 -0.23 0.55 -9.95
N LEU A 143 -0.43 0.15 -8.69
CA LEU A 143 -1.55 0.62 -7.87
C LEU A 143 -1.49 2.13 -7.57
N ALA A 144 -0.30 2.64 -7.26
CA ALA A 144 -0.12 4.06 -6.92
C ALA A 144 -0.38 4.96 -8.14
N LEU A 145 0.03 4.52 -9.33
CA LEU A 145 -0.30 5.18 -10.58
C LEU A 145 -1.80 5.08 -10.87
N GLY A 146 -2.40 3.90 -10.71
CA GLY A 146 -3.84 3.70 -10.90
C GLY A 146 -4.67 4.64 -10.03
N ALA A 147 -4.31 4.80 -8.76
CA ALA A 147 -4.98 5.72 -7.84
C ALA A 147 -4.80 7.20 -8.24
N THR A 148 -3.65 7.57 -8.80
CA THR A 148 -3.39 8.93 -9.28
C THR A 148 -4.19 9.22 -10.55
N LEU A 149 -4.12 8.33 -11.53
CA LEU A 149 -4.83 8.49 -12.81
C LEU A 149 -6.35 8.41 -12.66
N LEU A 150 -6.85 7.69 -11.64
CA LEU A 150 -8.27 7.73 -11.27
C LEU A 150 -8.72 9.14 -10.90
N ARG A 151 -7.92 9.90 -10.13
CA ARG A 151 -8.22 11.30 -9.77
C ARG A 151 -8.14 12.22 -10.99
N GLU A 152 -7.21 11.94 -11.89
CA GLU A 152 -6.98 12.70 -13.13
C GLU A 152 -7.88 12.26 -14.29
N GLN A 153 -8.77 11.29 -14.08
CA GLN A 153 -9.68 10.73 -15.10
C GLN A 153 -8.96 10.28 -16.39
N THR A 154 -7.72 9.79 -16.25
CA THR A 154 -6.86 9.39 -17.37
C THR A 154 -6.75 7.86 -17.41
N PRO A 155 -6.80 7.21 -18.59
CA PRO A 155 -6.65 5.76 -18.68
C PRO A 155 -5.22 5.34 -18.34
N ILE A 156 -5.09 4.23 -17.61
CA ILE A 156 -3.80 3.59 -17.31
C ILE A 156 -3.46 2.55 -18.37
N ILE A 157 -2.20 2.52 -18.78
CA ILE A 157 -1.67 1.50 -19.69
C ILE A 157 -1.23 0.29 -18.87
N CYS A 158 -1.87 -0.86 -19.14
CA CYS A 158 -1.58 -2.12 -18.50
C CYS A 158 -0.46 -2.87 -19.24
N ASN A 159 0.38 -3.58 -18.48
CA ASN A 159 1.55 -4.28 -18.98
C ASN A 159 1.51 -5.76 -18.63
N SER A 160 2.09 -6.59 -19.49
CA SER A 160 2.18 -8.04 -19.30
C SER A 160 3.64 -8.48 -19.31
N PHE A 161 3.98 -9.52 -18.56
CA PHE A 161 5.33 -10.08 -18.55
C PHE A 161 5.31 -11.55 -18.15
N HIS A 162 6.38 -12.26 -18.51
CA HIS A 162 6.58 -13.63 -18.07
C HIS A 162 8.08 -13.93 -17.92
N LEU A 163 8.39 -14.85 -17.01
CA LEU A 163 9.69 -15.49 -16.82
C LEU A 163 9.43 -17.00 -16.78
N ALA A 164 10.03 -17.75 -17.71
CA ALA A 164 9.86 -19.19 -17.80
C ALA A 164 11.20 -19.95 -17.82
N GLY A 165 11.19 -21.21 -17.39
CA GLY A 165 12.37 -22.09 -17.42
C GLY A 165 13.56 -21.51 -16.63
N LYS A 166 14.64 -21.16 -17.35
CA LYS A 166 15.88 -20.61 -16.76
C LYS A 166 15.81 -19.09 -16.51
N GLU A 167 14.81 -18.40 -17.02
CA GLU A 167 14.70 -16.96 -16.91
C GLU A 167 14.51 -16.54 -15.45
N ARG A 168 15.26 -15.53 -15.03
CA ARG A 168 15.25 -15.01 -13.65
C ARG A 168 15.15 -13.50 -13.58
N MET A 169 15.53 -12.78 -14.64
CA MET A 169 15.64 -11.33 -14.59
C MET A 169 14.98 -10.67 -15.79
N LEU A 170 14.07 -9.75 -15.53
CA LEU A 170 13.57 -8.81 -16.52
C LEU A 170 14.49 -7.58 -16.52
N VAL A 171 15.13 -7.28 -17.65
CA VAL A 171 15.92 -6.06 -17.82
C VAL A 171 15.11 -5.08 -18.67
N VAL A 172 14.63 -4.02 -18.04
CA VAL A 172 13.72 -3.03 -18.61
C VAL A 172 14.51 -1.81 -19.09
N SER A 173 14.60 -1.65 -20.41
CA SER A 173 15.26 -0.54 -21.07
C SER A 173 14.26 0.33 -21.85
N GLY A 174 14.74 1.44 -22.42
CA GLY A 174 13.91 2.39 -23.16
C GLY A 174 14.09 3.83 -22.70
N PRO A 175 13.51 4.80 -23.44
CA PRO A 175 13.69 6.21 -23.17
C PRO A 175 13.19 6.62 -21.78
N ASN A 176 13.69 7.76 -21.31
CA ASN A 176 13.17 8.41 -20.10
C ASN A 176 11.66 8.63 -20.19
N GLN A 177 11.01 8.57 -19.03
CA GLN A 177 9.57 8.78 -18.88
C GLN A 177 8.70 7.77 -19.63
N GLY A 178 9.25 6.61 -20.03
CA GLY A 178 8.52 5.53 -20.70
C GLY A 178 7.79 4.54 -19.78
N GLY A 179 7.64 4.83 -18.49
CA GLY A 179 6.96 3.94 -17.53
C GLY A 179 7.82 2.80 -16.95
N LYS A 180 9.13 2.79 -17.18
CA LYS A 180 10.05 1.74 -16.70
C LYS A 180 10.03 1.57 -15.17
N THR A 181 10.17 2.67 -14.43
CA THR A 181 10.15 2.66 -12.96
C THR A 181 8.77 2.23 -12.43
N THR A 182 7.70 2.65 -13.10
CA THR A 182 6.32 2.19 -12.79
C THR A 182 6.19 0.69 -12.94
N PHE A 183 6.76 0.11 -14.01
CA PHE A 183 6.77 -1.34 -14.22
C PHE A 183 7.57 -2.09 -13.16
N ALA A 184 8.74 -1.58 -12.78
CA ALA A 184 9.53 -2.16 -11.70
C ALA A 184 8.79 -2.13 -10.36
N ARG A 185 8.09 -1.03 -10.06
CA ARG A 185 7.25 -0.90 -8.87
C ARG A 185 6.04 -1.85 -8.91
N MET A 186 5.37 -1.96 -10.06
CA MET A 186 4.31 -2.94 -10.29
C MET A 186 4.83 -4.37 -10.03
N PHE A 187 5.97 -4.75 -10.58
CA PHE A 187 6.56 -6.08 -10.36
C PHE A 187 6.78 -6.38 -8.87
N GLY A 188 7.31 -5.41 -8.11
CA GLY A 188 7.45 -5.54 -6.65
C GLY A 188 6.11 -5.61 -5.90
N GLN A 189 5.15 -4.74 -6.27
CA GLN A 189 3.80 -4.75 -5.68
C GLN A 189 3.09 -6.09 -5.85
N LEU A 190 3.20 -6.70 -7.03
CA LEU A 190 2.60 -8.01 -7.32
C LEU A 190 3.10 -9.08 -6.34
N HIS A 191 4.42 -9.21 -6.18
CA HIS A 191 5.01 -10.21 -5.26
C HIS A 191 4.69 -9.89 -3.80
N PHE A 192 4.71 -8.61 -3.41
CA PHE A 192 4.36 -8.20 -2.05
C PHE A 192 2.91 -8.52 -1.70
N LEU A 193 1.96 -8.15 -2.57
CA LEU A 193 0.54 -8.40 -2.37
C LEU A 193 0.19 -9.89 -2.38
N ALA A 194 0.86 -10.67 -3.24
CA ALA A 194 0.71 -12.13 -3.24
C ALA A 194 1.16 -12.74 -1.91
N GLY A 195 2.27 -12.27 -1.34
CA GLY A 195 2.74 -12.71 -0.02
C GLY A 195 1.80 -12.34 1.13
N LEU A 196 0.98 -11.30 0.97
CA LEU A 196 -0.08 -10.91 1.91
C LEU A 196 -1.41 -11.63 1.68
N GLY A 197 -1.53 -12.48 0.64
CA GLY A 197 -2.81 -13.12 0.28
C GLY A 197 -3.84 -12.16 -0.33
N CYS A 198 -3.41 -10.99 -0.80
CA CYS A 198 -4.29 -10.01 -1.44
C CYS A 198 -4.53 -10.33 -2.92
N PRO A 199 -5.71 -10.01 -3.49
CA PRO A 199 -5.86 -10.01 -4.94
C PRO A 199 -4.94 -8.96 -5.55
N VAL A 200 -4.21 -9.33 -6.60
CA VAL A 200 -3.20 -8.48 -7.26
C VAL A 200 -3.80 -7.76 -8.48
N PRO A 201 -3.29 -6.57 -8.86
CA PRO A 201 -3.72 -5.89 -10.09
C PRO A 201 -3.40 -6.73 -11.33
N GLY A 202 -4.36 -6.89 -12.23
CA GLY A 202 -4.20 -7.66 -13.46
C GLY A 202 -5.34 -8.64 -13.72
N HIS A 203 -5.34 -9.20 -14.93
CA HIS A 203 -6.34 -10.20 -15.35
C HIS A 203 -6.00 -11.61 -14.84
N HIS A 204 -4.73 -11.97 -14.86
CA HIS A 204 -4.20 -13.25 -14.42
C HIS A 204 -2.77 -13.04 -13.93
N ALA A 205 -2.41 -13.78 -12.87
CA ALA A 205 -1.08 -13.75 -12.29
C ALA A 205 -0.72 -15.12 -11.74
N ARG A 206 0.42 -15.66 -12.19
CA ARG A 206 1.17 -16.74 -11.56
C ARG A 206 2.45 -16.13 -11.01
N LEU A 207 2.67 -16.26 -9.69
CA LEU A 207 3.75 -15.60 -8.98
C LEU A 207 4.49 -16.60 -8.09
N PHE A 208 5.80 -16.43 -7.99
CA PHE A 208 6.61 -17.15 -7.01
C PHE A 208 6.45 -16.52 -5.62
N LEU A 209 6.27 -17.35 -4.60
CA LEU A 209 6.15 -16.91 -3.21
C LEU A 209 7.54 -16.67 -2.63
N ALA A 210 7.96 -15.40 -2.65
CA ALA A 210 9.28 -15.01 -2.19
C ALA A 210 9.39 -14.99 -0.66
N ASP A 211 10.58 -15.33 -0.14
CA ASP A 211 10.88 -15.20 1.29
C ASP A 211 11.15 -13.74 1.70
N GLN A 212 11.78 -12.97 0.79
CA GLN A 212 12.15 -11.58 0.98
C GLN A 212 12.02 -10.82 -0.33
N LEU A 213 11.56 -9.56 -0.23
CA LEU A 213 11.50 -8.60 -1.33
C LEU A 213 12.49 -7.48 -1.08
N PHE A 214 13.55 -7.42 -1.89
CA PHE A 214 14.55 -6.37 -1.87
C PHE A 214 14.20 -5.27 -2.87
N THR A 215 14.52 -4.03 -2.51
CA THR A 215 14.33 -2.89 -3.41
C THR A 215 15.54 -1.99 -3.37
N HIS A 216 15.99 -1.58 -4.55
CA HIS A 216 17.01 -0.57 -4.70
C HIS A 216 16.54 0.46 -5.73
N PHE A 217 16.13 1.61 -5.20
CA PHE A 217 15.75 2.77 -6.00
C PHE A 217 16.78 3.87 -5.78
N GLU A 218 16.99 4.70 -6.81
CA GLU A 218 17.75 5.94 -6.66
C GLU A 218 17.19 6.75 -5.49
N ARG A 219 18.11 7.22 -4.63
CA ARG A 219 17.80 8.10 -3.50
C ARG A 219 18.67 9.34 -3.62
N GLU A 220 18.15 10.44 -3.08
CA GLU A 220 18.94 11.65 -2.83
C GLU A 220 20.02 11.37 -1.78
N GLU A 221 21.09 12.15 -1.80
CA GLU A 221 22.19 12.04 -0.84
C GLU A 221 21.72 12.41 0.56
N ALA A 222 22.03 11.57 1.55
CA ALA A 222 21.84 11.90 2.95
C ALA A 222 23.12 12.57 3.47
N ILE A 223 23.09 13.89 3.66
CA ILE A 223 24.26 14.69 4.10
C ILE A 223 24.79 14.21 5.48
N GLU A 224 23.96 13.53 6.26
CA GLU A 224 24.21 13.15 7.66
C GLU A 224 25.27 12.03 7.84
N ASN A 225 25.55 11.22 6.82
CA ASN A 225 26.39 10.02 6.97
C ASN A 225 27.84 10.18 6.47
N LEU A 226 28.24 11.38 6.01
CA LEU A 226 29.57 11.71 5.45
C LEU A 226 30.04 10.83 4.28
N ARG A 227 29.14 10.05 3.66
CA ARG A 227 29.44 9.17 2.52
C ARG A 227 29.02 9.82 1.22
N GLY A 228 29.74 9.50 0.14
CA GLY A 228 29.32 9.87 -1.21
C GLY A 228 28.18 8.96 -1.70
N LYS A 229 27.36 9.45 -2.65
CA LYS A 229 26.23 8.69 -3.21
C LYS A 229 26.59 7.27 -3.66
N LEU A 230 27.74 7.11 -4.33
CA LEU A 230 28.21 5.80 -4.82
C LEU A 230 28.54 4.84 -3.66
N GLU A 231 29.18 5.34 -2.61
CA GLU A 231 29.54 4.53 -1.44
C GLU A 231 28.28 4.04 -0.72
N ASP A 232 27.32 4.94 -0.49
CA ASP A 232 26.03 4.59 0.12
C ASP A 232 25.25 3.57 -0.71
N GLU A 233 25.33 3.69 -2.03
CA GLU A 233 24.72 2.74 -2.94
C GLU A 233 25.35 1.34 -2.82
N LEU A 234 26.68 1.28 -2.79
CA LEU A 234 27.43 0.04 -2.64
C LEU A 234 27.17 -0.63 -1.28
N VAL A 235 27.07 0.14 -0.19
CA VAL A 235 26.78 -0.40 1.14
C VAL A 235 25.40 -1.05 1.17
N ARG A 236 24.36 -0.39 0.65
CA ARG A 236 22.99 -0.93 0.61
C ARG A 236 22.87 -2.17 -0.26
N LEU A 237 23.52 -2.18 -1.42
CA LEU A 237 23.57 -3.36 -2.29
C LEU A 237 24.35 -4.51 -1.63
N ARG A 238 25.43 -4.21 -0.90
CA ARG A 238 26.17 -5.23 -0.15
C ARG A 238 25.31 -5.87 0.95
N GLU A 239 24.51 -5.09 1.66
CA GLU A 239 23.57 -5.61 2.67
C GLU A 239 22.53 -6.52 2.03
N SER A 240 21.94 -6.10 0.90
CA SER A 240 20.99 -6.92 0.14
C SER A 240 21.64 -8.23 -0.35
N CYS A 241 22.84 -8.15 -0.93
CA CYS A 241 23.59 -9.32 -1.41
C CYS A 241 23.98 -10.30 -0.30
N ARG A 242 24.08 -9.85 0.96
CA ARG A 242 24.37 -10.71 2.12
C ARG A 242 23.13 -11.46 2.61
N ALA A 243 21.94 -10.89 2.41
CA ALA A 243 20.68 -11.44 2.90
C ALA A 243 19.90 -12.22 1.83
N MET A 244 20.17 -11.97 0.54
CA MET A 244 19.44 -12.61 -0.56
C MET A 244 19.58 -14.13 -0.54
N THR A 245 18.47 -14.81 -0.82
CA THR A 245 18.41 -16.26 -1.01
C THR A 245 17.91 -16.58 -2.42
N ALA A 246 17.98 -17.85 -2.82
CA ALA A 246 17.39 -18.32 -4.07
C ALA A 246 15.87 -18.12 -4.12
N ASN A 247 15.21 -17.93 -2.97
CA ASN A 247 13.79 -17.72 -2.86
C ASN A 247 13.41 -16.24 -2.72
N SER A 248 14.36 -15.32 -2.91
CA SER A 248 14.08 -13.89 -2.80
C SER A 248 13.66 -13.27 -4.15
N VAL A 249 13.15 -12.05 -4.10
CA VAL A 249 12.88 -11.18 -5.25
C VAL A 249 13.60 -9.85 -5.08
N ILE A 250 14.15 -9.27 -6.14
CA ILE A 250 14.75 -7.92 -6.10
C ILE A 250 14.26 -7.00 -7.21
N VAL A 251 13.97 -5.77 -6.83
CA VAL A 251 13.63 -4.66 -7.74
C VAL A 251 14.79 -3.67 -7.76
N LEU A 252 15.46 -3.53 -8.90
CA LEU A 252 16.53 -2.57 -9.12
C LEU A 252 16.07 -1.49 -10.08
N ASN A 253 16.20 -0.22 -9.69
CA ASN A 253 15.88 0.92 -10.54
C ASN A 253 17.06 1.87 -10.63
N GLU A 254 17.73 1.85 -11.79
CA GLU A 254 18.80 2.75 -12.19
C GLU A 254 19.99 2.81 -11.22
N ILE A 255 20.65 1.66 -11.07
CA ILE A 255 21.82 1.53 -10.19
C ILE A 255 23.05 2.28 -10.73
N PHE A 256 23.85 2.84 -9.82
CA PHE A 256 25.15 3.48 -10.07
C PHE A 256 25.11 4.68 -11.04
N ASN A 257 24.02 5.45 -11.06
CA ASN A 257 23.87 6.63 -11.90
C ASN A 257 24.86 7.78 -11.58
N SER A 258 25.53 7.74 -10.43
CA SER A 258 26.42 8.81 -9.95
C SER A 258 27.87 8.70 -10.43
N THR A 259 28.22 7.72 -11.26
CA THR A 259 29.59 7.49 -11.75
C THR A 259 29.73 7.61 -13.27
N SER A 260 30.92 7.36 -13.81
CA SER A 260 31.18 7.29 -15.24
C SER A 260 30.37 6.14 -15.87
N LEU A 261 30.06 6.23 -17.17
CA LEU A 261 29.30 5.16 -17.84
C LEU A 261 30.05 3.82 -17.85
N GLU A 262 31.38 3.86 -17.96
CA GLU A 262 32.22 2.66 -17.92
C GLU A 262 32.17 2.00 -16.54
N ASP A 263 32.30 2.79 -15.47
CA ASP A 263 32.18 2.30 -14.10
C ASP A 263 30.77 1.81 -13.80
N GLN A 264 29.74 2.54 -14.26
CA GLN A 264 28.34 2.15 -14.09
C GLN A 264 28.08 0.80 -14.74
N PHE A 265 28.53 0.61 -15.99
CA PHE A 265 28.43 -0.67 -16.68
C PHE A 265 29.14 -1.78 -15.91
N PHE A 266 30.40 -1.55 -15.54
CA PHE A 266 31.22 -2.54 -14.84
C PHE A 266 30.59 -2.98 -13.50
N LEU A 267 30.20 -2.02 -12.67
CA LEU A 267 29.59 -2.27 -11.36
C LEU A 267 28.22 -2.93 -11.49
N SER A 268 27.37 -2.42 -12.40
CA SER A 268 26.04 -3.00 -12.65
C SER A 268 26.17 -4.45 -13.08
N LYS A 269 27.05 -4.75 -14.04
CA LYS A 269 27.30 -6.10 -14.51
C LYS A 269 27.71 -7.03 -13.36
N LYS A 270 28.64 -6.60 -12.50
CA LYS A 270 29.09 -7.39 -11.35
C LYS A 270 27.97 -7.71 -10.36
N ILE A 271 27.11 -6.74 -10.07
CA ILE A 271 25.96 -6.94 -9.18
C ILE A 271 24.92 -7.86 -9.82
N LEU A 272 24.58 -7.66 -11.10
CA LEU A 272 23.62 -8.50 -11.80
C LEU A 272 24.12 -9.95 -11.97
N GLU A 273 25.41 -10.16 -12.25
CA GLU A 273 26.05 -11.49 -12.24
C GLU A 273 25.80 -12.16 -10.88
N LYS A 274 26.07 -11.44 -9.78
CA LYS A 274 25.91 -11.97 -8.43
C LYS A 274 24.46 -12.32 -8.08
N ILE A 275 23.50 -11.52 -8.54
CA ILE A 275 22.05 -11.79 -8.36
C ILE A 275 21.63 -13.03 -9.16
N LEU A 276 22.08 -13.17 -10.40
CA LEU A 276 21.75 -14.30 -11.28
C LEU A 276 22.35 -15.63 -10.78
N GLU A 277 23.52 -15.59 -10.14
CA GLU A 277 24.15 -16.73 -9.46
C GLU A 277 23.29 -17.26 -8.32
N THR A 278 22.60 -16.39 -7.57
CA THR A 278 21.70 -16.76 -6.47
C THR A 278 20.45 -17.50 -6.95
N ASP A 279 20.14 -17.42 -8.26
CA ASP A 279 18.92 -17.97 -8.87
C ASP A 279 17.61 -17.30 -8.40
N MET A 280 17.69 -16.13 -7.77
CA MET A 280 16.54 -15.35 -7.33
C MET A 280 15.83 -14.66 -8.50
N LEU A 281 14.58 -14.22 -8.32
CA LEU A 281 13.86 -13.43 -9.32
C LEU A 281 14.22 -11.95 -9.24
N ALA A 282 14.26 -11.26 -10.38
CA ALA A 282 14.67 -9.87 -10.44
C ALA A 282 13.96 -9.07 -11.55
N VAL A 283 13.80 -7.77 -11.29
CA VAL A 283 13.57 -6.76 -12.34
C VAL A 283 14.64 -5.68 -12.20
N CYS A 284 15.24 -5.28 -13.31
CA CYS A 284 16.26 -4.25 -13.37
C CYS A 284 15.91 -3.20 -14.42
N VAL A 285 15.68 -1.96 -14.02
CA VAL A 285 15.53 -0.81 -14.91
C VAL A 285 16.88 -0.19 -15.15
N THR A 286 17.25 -0.03 -16.42
CA THR A 286 18.53 0.57 -16.82
C THR A 286 18.46 1.19 -18.22
N PHE A 287 19.33 2.17 -18.48
CA PHE A 287 19.58 2.69 -19.84
C PHE A 287 20.67 1.94 -20.58
N ILE A 288 21.36 1.04 -19.88
CA ILE A 288 22.45 0.23 -20.41
C ILE A 288 21.84 -1.07 -20.93
N ASP A 289 21.44 -1.04 -22.19
CA ASP A 289 20.77 -2.12 -22.89
C ASP A 289 21.60 -3.41 -23.02
N THR A 290 22.91 -3.30 -23.12
CA THR A 290 23.84 -4.45 -23.15
C THR A 290 23.76 -5.33 -21.90
N LEU A 291 23.23 -4.82 -20.78
CA LEU A 291 22.97 -5.64 -19.59
C LEU A 291 21.81 -6.63 -19.81
N ALA A 292 20.92 -6.38 -20.76
CA ALA A 292 19.80 -7.28 -21.05
C ALA A 292 20.23 -8.58 -21.75
N SER A 293 21.41 -8.59 -22.40
CA SER A 293 21.96 -9.74 -23.12
C SER A 293 23.14 -10.40 -22.40
N MET A 294 23.38 -10.06 -21.13
CA MET A 294 24.54 -10.57 -20.38
C MET A 294 24.44 -12.04 -19.97
N SER A 295 23.25 -12.65 -19.99
CA SER A 295 23.00 -14.02 -19.53
C SER A 295 21.77 -14.61 -20.21
N GLU A 296 21.75 -15.94 -20.38
CA GLU A 296 20.55 -16.70 -20.81
C GLU A 296 19.39 -16.61 -19.80
N LYS A 297 19.68 -16.20 -18.55
CA LYS A 297 18.68 -15.98 -17.51
C LYS A 297 18.02 -14.59 -17.59
N SER A 298 18.54 -13.70 -18.44
CA SER A 298 18.05 -12.33 -18.59
C SER A 298 17.11 -12.20 -19.78
N VAL A 299 16.01 -11.48 -19.58
CA VAL A 299 15.00 -11.20 -20.60
C VAL A 299 14.93 -9.69 -20.83
N SER A 300 15.10 -9.28 -22.08
CA SER A 300 15.00 -7.87 -22.46
C SER A 300 13.53 -7.45 -22.59
N MET A 301 13.20 -6.36 -21.90
CA MET A 301 11.90 -5.68 -21.95
C MET A 301 12.13 -4.23 -22.37
N VAL A 302 11.39 -3.72 -23.34
CA VAL A 302 11.60 -2.39 -23.93
C VAL A 302 10.34 -1.56 -23.83
N SER A 303 10.46 -0.35 -23.27
CA SER A 303 9.41 0.67 -23.32
C SER A 303 9.25 1.21 -24.74
N THR A 304 8.04 1.10 -25.29
CA THR A 304 7.75 1.48 -26.67
C THR A 304 7.42 2.97 -26.82
N VAL A 305 7.59 3.44 -28.06
CA VAL A 305 7.24 4.80 -28.50
C VAL A 305 6.30 4.70 -29.70
N ILE A 306 5.54 5.75 -29.96
CA ILE A 306 4.68 5.77 -31.15
C ILE A 306 5.59 5.83 -32.39
N PRO A 307 5.45 4.90 -33.37
CA PRO A 307 6.33 4.88 -34.55
C PRO A 307 6.36 6.19 -35.33
N ASP A 308 5.20 6.84 -35.46
CA ASP A 308 5.03 8.09 -36.21
C ASP A 308 5.33 9.35 -35.38
N ASP A 309 5.48 9.21 -34.05
CA ASP A 309 5.86 10.29 -33.14
C ASP A 309 6.72 9.76 -31.98
N PRO A 310 8.04 9.62 -32.19
CA PRO A 310 8.95 9.10 -31.18
C PRO A 310 9.07 9.98 -29.92
N ALA A 311 8.49 11.20 -29.90
CA ALA A 311 8.44 12.02 -28.70
C ALA A 311 7.32 11.55 -27.76
N ARG A 312 6.26 10.90 -28.27
CA ARG A 312 5.17 10.35 -27.47
C ARG A 312 5.48 8.93 -26.98
N ARG A 313 5.29 8.75 -25.67
CA ARG A 313 5.46 7.46 -24.98
C ARG A 313 4.14 6.70 -25.01
N THR A 314 4.19 5.42 -25.32
CA THR A 314 3.02 4.52 -25.24
C THR A 314 2.81 4.00 -23.81
N PHE A 315 3.86 4.03 -22.98
CA PHE A 315 3.95 3.37 -21.66
C PHE A 315 3.78 1.85 -21.68
N GLU A 316 3.75 1.26 -22.87
CA GLU A 316 3.74 -0.19 -23.06
C GLU A 316 5.18 -0.71 -23.04
N ILE A 317 5.40 -1.79 -22.30
CA ILE A 317 6.69 -2.45 -22.14
C ILE A 317 6.55 -3.86 -22.68
N VAL A 318 7.31 -4.14 -23.73
CA VAL A 318 7.19 -5.38 -24.50
C VAL A 318 8.48 -6.18 -24.42
N ARG A 319 8.35 -7.51 -24.44
CA ARG A 319 9.49 -8.41 -24.55
C ARG A 319 10.07 -8.30 -25.97
N LYS A 320 11.23 -7.67 -26.09
CA LYS A 320 11.92 -7.42 -27.37
C LYS A 320 13.40 -7.22 -27.08
N PRO A 321 14.32 -7.64 -27.98
CA PRO A 321 15.71 -7.21 -27.90
C PRO A 321 15.81 -5.69 -27.86
N ALA A 322 16.65 -5.16 -26.97
CA ALA A 322 16.95 -3.75 -26.96
C ALA A 322 17.64 -3.31 -28.26
N ASP A 323 17.33 -2.10 -28.72
CA ASP A 323 17.69 -1.60 -30.05
C ASP A 323 18.77 -0.49 -30.04
N GLY A 324 19.43 -0.23 -28.91
CA GLY A 324 20.47 0.81 -28.80
C GLY A 324 19.97 2.25 -28.77
N LEU A 325 18.75 2.50 -29.26
CA LEU A 325 18.21 3.85 -29.42
C LEU A 325 18.04 4.55 -28.07
N ALA A 326 17.60 3.82 -27.05
CA ALA A 326 17.44 4.35 -25.70
C ALA A 326 18.77 4.84 -25.10
N TYR A 327 19.85 4.08 -25.28
CA TYR A 327 21.19 4.45 -24.84
C TYR A 327 21.69 5.70 -25.58
N ALA A 328 21.56 5.72 -26.90
CA ALA A 328 21.95 6.86 -27.74
C ALA A 328 21.19 8.15 -27.37
N LEU A 329 19.87 8.06 -27.15
CA LEU A 329 19.05 9.19 -26.74
C LEU A 329 19.39 9.69 -25.33
N SER A 330 19.62 8.79 -24.38
CA SER A 330 20.04 9.15 -23.01
C SER A 330 21.40 9.87 -23.03
N LEU A 331 22.35 9.35 -23.82
CA LEU A 331 23.66 9.97 -24.02
C LEU A 331 23.52 11.37 -24.65
N ALA A 332 22.68 11.51 -25.68
CA ALA A 332 22.40 12.78 -26.31
C ALA A 332 21.80 13.79 -25.33
N GLN A 333 20.88 13.36 -24.46
CA GLN A 333 20.26 14.20 -23.44
C GLN A 333 21.27 14.64 -22.37
N LYS A 334 22.09 13.71 -21.84
CA LYS A 334 23.13 14.02 -20.85
C LYS A 334 24.20 14.96 -21.39
N ARG A 335 24.49 14.88 -22.70
CA ARG A 335 25.45 15.76 -23.39
C ARG A 335 24.81 17.05 -23.93
N GLY A 336 23.50 17.24 -23.76
CA GLY A 336 22.80 18.41 -24.24
C GLY A 336 22.76 18.53 -25.78
N VAL A 337 22.85 17.41 -26.50
CA VAL A 337 22.91 17.32 -27.97
C VAL A 337 21.69 16.62 -28.56
N THR A 338 20.55 16.68 -27.88
CA THR A 338 19.28 16.24 -28.48
C THR A 338 18.91 17.13 -29.66
N TYR A 339 18.08 16.61 -30.59
CA TYR A 339 17.63 17.38 -31.75
C TYR A 339 17.05 18.75 -31.39
N GLU A 340 16.22 18.84 -30.34
CA GLU A 340 15.65 20.11 -29.88
C GLU A 340 16.71 21.05 -29.29
N GLN A 341 17.65 20.53 -28.49
CA GLN A 341 18.74 21.35 -27.93
C GLN A 341 19.71 21.84 -29.01
N LEU A 342 20.00 21.00 -30.01
CA LEU A 342 20.79 21.37 -31.17
C LEU A 342 20.04 22.39 -32.03
N ARG A 343 18.72 22.24 -32.24
CA ARG A 343 17.91 23.23 -32.95
C ARG A 343 17.93 24.60 -32.27
N VAL A 344 17.89 24.65 -30.94
CA VAL A 344 17.99 25.92 -30.20
C VAL A 344 19.39 26.53 -30.34
N ARG A 345 20.45 25.70 -30.31
CA ARG A 345 21.86 26.15 -30.44
C ARG A 345 22.27 26.55 -31.85
N VAL A 346 21.63 25.99 -32.87
CA VAL A 346 21.97 26.18 -34.29
C VAL A 346 20.97 27.15 -34.97
N ARG A 347 20.11 27.83 -34.21
CA ARG A 347 19.35 28.97 -34.76
C ARG A 347 20.34 30.06 -35.22
N PRO A 348 20.24 30.55 -36.46
CA PRO A 348 21.11 31.60 -36.99
C PRO A 348 20.92 32.94 -36.27
#